data_AF-A0A495IZ46-F1
#
_entry.id   AF-A0A495IZ46-F1
#
_cell.length_a   1.000
_cell.length_b   1.000
_cell.length_c   1.000
_cell.angle_alpha   90.00
_cell.angle_beta   90.00
_cell.angle_gamma   90.00
#
_symmetry.space_group_name_H-M   'P 1'
#
loop_
_entity.id
_entity.type
_entity.pdbx_description
1 polymer ?
#
loop_
_entity_poly.entity_id
_entity_poly.type
_entity_poly.pdbx_seq_one_letter_code
_entity_poly.pdbx_strand_id
1 'polypeptide(L)'
;MNSLIPQRSPELLINRVGNGFAYAVNCSYPNSFRLLNDRQYEILQAVNGVDDIQVIADNLSIPSDTLEQFLSMLGKTEIVSFNGFTVPEKPSAPKSLNFWIHTTNACNLGCSHCYISTLNTGKGMTDAVRQQLLLKLLEAVKLKGIRHIRLRLAGGEPMGQFNVWKTFIPEAKQVLADAGCKFDVGFVTNLTILNDEIIAFSKQYGIGYGVSLDGVEATHDATRSFRSGCGSFGIVDTNLRKLIAAGIPVSVNTVVTNLNLIGLPELTRYLIALDIPFRYSIVKGAHIDAELLDQYLSASYTIMQEAIQNGWAFSKRYQFCDLKPNELGFQTCASGFSGGAIYVDGSFKYCHVQFGTETQSAYSIFDDGLDLVDMIASGEHHEDDKSDDCKKCRYRSVCTSGCPVYRVDGKDPQCSLYHRFIPKYYELQAKERLALMRRCKVLKLE
;
A
#
# COMPACT_ATOMS: atom_id res chain seq x y z
N MET A 1 -27.58 0.51 39.27
CA MET A 1 -26.92 0.14 38.00
C MET A 1 -26.00 1.29 37.64
N ASN A 2 -24.72 1.04 37.37
CA ASN A 2 -23.86 2.12 36.90
C ASN A 2 -24.42 2.62 35.57
N SER A 3 -24.69 3.91 35.48
CA SER A 3 -25.13 4.57 34.26
C SER A 3 -24.04 4.39 33.19
N LEU A 4 -24.37 3.69 32.11
CA LEU A 4 -23.46 3.43 30.99
C LEU A 4 -23.49 4.64 30.06
N ILE A 5 -22.43 5.45 30.08
CA ILE A 5 -22.30 6.65 29.24
C ILE A 5 -21.45 6.29 28.01
N PRO A 6 -22.04 6.15 26.82
CA PRO A 6 -21.28 5.89 25.59
C PRO A 6 -20.52 7.15 25.14
N GLN A 7 -19.31 6.94 24.63
CA GLN A 7 -18.47 7.96 24.01
C GLN A 7 -18.13 7.58 22.58
N ARG A 8 -18.04 8.54 21.67
CA ARG A 8 -17.52 8.33 20.31
C ARG A 8 -16.00 8.36 20.30
N SER A 9 -15.38 7.57 19.43
CA SER A 9 -13.93 7.69 19.22
C SER A 9 -13.58 9.11 18.76
N PRO A 10 -12.52 9.74 19.31
CA PRO A 10 -12.02 11.02 18.83
C PRO A 10 -11.61 10.99 17.35
N GLU A 11 -11.20 9.83 16.86
CA GLU A 11 -10.79 9.58 15.48
C GLU A 11 -11.93 9.09 14.58
N LEU A 12 -13.16 9.11 15.06
CA LEU A 12 -14.31 8.72 14.28
C LEU A 12 -14.52 9.70 13.11
N LEU A 13 -14.48 9.16 11.90
CA LEU A 13 -14.96 9.82 10.70
C LEU A 13 -16.37 9.31 10.41
N ILE A 14 -17.33 10.21 10.38
CA ILE A 14 -18.73 9.92 10.08
C ILE A 14 -19.26 10.92 9.06
N ASN A 15 -19.78 10.44 7.94
CA ASN A 15 -20.30 11.28 6.85
C ASN A 15 -21.52 10.62 6.19
N ARG A 16 -22.40 11.44 5.63
CA ARG A 16 -23.52 11.00 4.78
C ARG A 16 -22.99 10.46 3.44
N VAL A 17 -23.71 9.49 2.87
CA VAL A 17 -23.40 8.94 1.54
C VAL A 17 -24.69 8.52 0.83
N GLY A 18 -25.06 9.26 -0.22
CA GLY A 18 -26.32 9.05 -0.93
C GLY A 18 -27.56 9.32 -0.05
N ASN A 19 -28.73 8.86 -0.51
CA ASN A 19 -29.99 9.04 0.20
C ASN A 19 -30.19 7.93 1.23
N GLY A 20 -30.42 8.30 2.49
CA GLY A 20 -30.77 7.37 3.57
C GLY A 20 -29.60 6.62 4.23
N PHE A 21 -28.35 6.90 3.83
CA PHE A 21 -27.17 6.21 4.34
C PHE A 21 -26.07 7.16 4.80
N ALA A 22 -25.24 6.63 5.69
CA ALA A 22 -24.00 7.22 6.16
C ALA A 22 -22.93 6.13 6.26
N TYR A 23 -21.68 6.53 6.44
CA TYR A 23 -20.62 5.61 6.86
C TYR A 23 -19.94 6.15 8.11
N ALA A 24 -19.41 5.22 8.91
CA ALA A 24 -18.62 5.51 10.09
C ALA A 24 -17.35 4.65 10.05
N VAL A 25 -16.20 5.25 10.36
CA VAL A 25 -14.92 4.54 10.45
C VAL A 25 -14.07 5.16 11.55
N ASN A 26 -13.58 4.33 12.47
CA ASN A 26 -12.55 4.74 13.41
C ASN A 26 -11.20 4.68 12.68
N CYS A 27 -10.62 5.84 12.37
CA CYS A 27 -9.36 5.96 11.64
C CYS A 27 -8.13 5.54 12.45
N SER A 28 -8.29 5.13 13.71
CA SER A 28 -7.25 4.58 14.58
C SER A 28 -7.44 3.10 14.92
N TYR A 29 -8.54 2.47 14.49
CA TYR A 29 -8.82 1.05 14.77
C TYR A 29 -9.16 0.21 13.52
N PRO A 30 -8.48 -0.94 13.29
CA PRO A 30 -8.59 -1.70 12.05
C PRO A 30 -9.98 -2.33 11.90
N ASN A 31 -10.40 -2.58 10.66
CA ASN A 31 -11.69 -3.22 10.33
C ASN A 31 -12.93 -2.52 10.92
N SER A 32 -12.82 -1.22 11.24
CA SER A 32 -13.88 -0.44 11.90
C SER A 32 -14.93 0.12 10.94
N PHE A 33 -14.71 0.11 9.62
CA PHE A 33 -15.66 0.68 8.67
C PHE A 33 -17.06 0.06 8.79
N ARG A 34 -18.09 0.90 8.93
CA ARG A 34 -19.51 0.56 8.96
C ARG A 34 -20.30 1.42 7.99
N LEU A 35 -21.25 0.79 7.30
CA LEU A 35 -22.31 1.48 6.58
C LEU A 35 -23.53 1.53 7.51
N LEU A 36 -24.15 2.69 7.61
CA LEU A 36 -25.24 2.99 8.54
C LEU A 36 -26.46 3.45 7.74
N ASN A 37 -27.66 3.04 8.17
CA ASN A 37 -28.90 3.70 7.74
C ASN A 37 -29.15 4.98 8.54
N ASP A 38 -30.21 5.73 8.21
CA ASP A 38 -30.57 6.97 8.91
C ASP A 38 -30.73 6.82 10.42
N ARG A 39 -31.44 5.78 10.88
CA ARG A 39 -31.64 5.52 12.31
C ARG A 39 -30.34 5.24 13.04
N GLN A 40 -29.47 4.41 12.45
CA GLN A 40 -28.16 4.11 13.02
C GLN A 40 -27.24 5.34 13.04
N TYR A 41 -27.33 6.19 12.03
CA TYR A 41 -26.62 7.47 11.99
C TYR A 41 -27.12 8.43 13.08
N GLU A 42 -28.44 8.56 13.26
CA GLU A 42 -29.06 9.36 14.33
C GLU A 42 -28.61 8.91 15.72
N ILE A 43 -28.65 7.60 15.98
CA ILE A 43 -28.13 7.02 17.23
C ILE A 43 -26.69 7.43 17.47
N LEU A 44 -25.82 7.26 16.47
CA LEU A 44 -24.40 7.56 16.61
C LEU A 44 -24.15 9.08 16.78
N GLN A 45 -24.99 9.95 16.21
CA GLN A 45 -24.92 11.39 16.44
C GLN A 45 -25.36 11.80 17.86
N ALA A 46 -26.30 11.07 18.45
CA ALA A 46 -26.77 11.31 19.82
C ALA A 46 -25.73 10.94 20.90
N VAL A 47 -24.74 10.10 20.57
CA VAL A 47 -23.63 9.76 21.49
C VAL A 47 -22.73 10.98 21.72
N ASN A 48 -22.96 11.68 22.83
CA ASN A 48 -22.25 12.92 23.19
C ASN A 48 -21.23 12.76 24.31
N GLY A 49 -21.12 11.58 24.93
CA GLY A 49 -20.22 11.32 26.05
C GLY A 49 -20.68 11.90 27.40
N VAL A 50 -21.94 12.35 27.48
CA VAL A 50 -22.55 12.93 28.68
C VAL A 50 -23.82 12.16 29.05
N ASP A 51 -24.71 11.95 28.08
CA ASP A 51 -25.97 11.24 28.27
C ASP A 51 -25.75 9.74 28.33
N ASP A 52 -26.49 9.08 29.21
CA ASP A 52 -26.47 7.62 29.32
C ASP A 52 -27.42 6.94 28.33
N ILE A 53 -27.34 5.61 28.27
CA ILE A 53 -28.18 4.82 27.36
C ILE A 53 -29.67 5.13 27.56
N GLN A 54 -30.14 5.32 28.79
CA GLN A 54 -31.56 5.55 29.04
C GLN A 54 -32.01 6.90 28.50
N VAL A 55 -31.22 7.96 28.73
CA VAL A 55 -31.52 9.30 28.20
C VAL A 55 -31.51 9.31 26.67
N ILE A 56 -30.52 8.66 26.05
CA ILE A 56 -30.45 8.58 24.57
C ILE A 56 -31.62 7.75 24.02
N ALA A 57 -31.97 6.63 24.67
CA ALA A 57 -33.09 5.77 24.31
C ALA A 57 -34.42 6.52 24.34
N ASP A 58 -34.68 7.28 25.42
CA ASP A 58 -35.90 8.08 25.58
C ASP A 58 -35.98 9.18 24.51
N ASN A 59 -34.88 9.91 24.27
CA ASN A 59 -34.81 10.98 23.28
C ASN A 59 -35.05 10.48 21.84
N LEU A 60 -34.59 9.28 21.52
CA LEU A 60 -34.74 8.68 20.19
C LEU A 60 -35.98 7.78 20.06
N SER A 61 -36.72 7.57 21.15
CA SER A 61 -37.85 6.63 21.23
C SER A 61 -37.46 5.20 20.81
N ILE A 62 -36.31 4.72 21.31
CA ILE A 62 -35.76 3.37 21.05
C ILE A 62 -35.75 2.59 22.35
N PRO A 63 -36.09 1.28 22.39
CA PRO A 63 -35.92 0.48 23.59
C PRO A 63 -34.46 0.46 24.07
N SER A 64 -34.24 0.74 25.35
CA SER A 64 -32.90 0.85 25.97
C SER A 64 -32.02 -0.38 25.69
N ASP A 65 -32.56 -1.59 25.86
CA ASP A 65 -31.85 -2.85 25.58
C ASP A 65 -31.40 -2.96 24.11
N THR A 66 -32.21 -2.46 23.16
CA THR A 66 -31.86 -2.47 21.74
C THR A 66 -30.74 -1.50 21.43
N LEU A 67 -30.78 -0.31 22.05
CA LEU A 67 -29.73 0.68 21.93
C LEU A 67 -28.41 0.15 22.53
N GLU A 68 -28.46 -0.45 23.72
CA GLU A 68 -27.29 -1.05 24.38
C GLU A 68 -26.65 -2.13 23.50
N GLN A 69 -27.45 -3.02 22.91
CA GLN A 69 -26.93 -4.06 22.00
C GLN A 69 -26.24 -3.45 20.79
N PHE A 70 -26.85 -2.44 20.17
CA PHE A 70 -26.27 -1.76 19.01
C PHE A 70 -24.95 -1.05 19.36
N LEU A 71 -24.91 -0.29 20.45
CA LEU A 71 -23.70 0.40 20.90
C LEU A 71 -22.59 -0.60 21.31
N SER A 72 -22.97 -1.71 21.94
CA SER A 72 -22.05 -2.82 22.27
C SER A 72 -21.45 -3.47 21.01
N MET A 73 -22.21 -3.57 19.92
CA MET A 73 -21.68 -4.02 18.63
C MET A 73 -20.66 -3.02 18.04
N LEU A 74 -20.91 -1.72 18.17
CA LEU A 74 -19.96 -0.67 17.75
C LEU A 74 -18.70 -0.66 18.63
N GLY A 75 -18.84 -1.03 19.91
CA GLY A 75 -17.75 -1.20 20.87
C GLY A 75 -16.70 -2.21 20.44
N LYS A 76 -17.09 -3.29 19.76
CA LYS A 76 -16.15 -4.30 19.20
C LYS A 76 -15.22 -3.75 18.12
N THR A 77 -15.49 -2.54 17.64
CA THR A 77 -14.66 -1.84 16.64
C THR A 77 -14.24 -0.46 17.06
N GLU A 78 -14.33 -0.17 18.36
CA GLU A 78 -13.89 1.10 18.95
C GLU A 78 -14.54 2.32 18.27
N ILE A 79 -15.73 2.17 17.66
CA ILE A 79 -16.49 3.33 17.15
C ILE A 79 -17.12 4.08 18.32
N VAL A 80 -17.62 3.31 19.30
CA VAL A 80 -18.13 3.78 20.58
C VAL A 80 -17.37 3.05 21.69
N SER A 81 -17.19 3.66 22.85
CA SER A 81 -16.73 2.97 24.06
C SER A 81 -17.48 3.46 25.30
N PHE A 82 -17.55 2.61 26.31
CA PHE A 82 -18.10 2.94 27.64
C PHE A 82 -16.99 3.15 28.69
N ASN A 83 -15.77 2.67 28.41
CA ASN A 83 -14.66 2.60 29.39
C ASN A 83 -13.32 3.08 28.80
N GLY A 84 -13.36 3.95 27.79
CA GLY A 84 -12.18 4.43 27.06
C GLY A 84 -11.79 3.56 25.86
N PHE A 85 -10.94 4.09 24.99
CA PHE A 85 -10.58 3.44 23.71
C PHE A 85 -9.26 2.69 23.81
N THR A 86 -9.19 1.55 23.14
CA THR A 86 -7.92 0.84 22.97
C THR A 86 -7.17 1.33 21.74
N VAL A 87 -5.84 1.27 21.78
CA VAL A 87 -4.96 1.60 20.65
C VAL A 87 -4.31 0.31 20.15
N PRO A 88 -4.34 0.00 18.85
CA PRO A 88 -3.63 -1.15 18.32
C PRO A 88 -2.12 -1.05 18.61
N GLU A 89 -1.56 -2.10 19.21
CA GLU A 89 -0.13 -2.16 19.52
C GLU A 89 0.70 -2.66 18.32
N LYS A 90 1.90 -2.09 18.15
CA LYS A 90 2.91 -2.61 17.22
C LYS A 90 3.35 -4.00 17.73
N PRO A 91 3.28 -5.05 16.90
CA PRO A 91 3.76 -6.37 17.33
C PRO A 91 5.24 -6.32 17.69
N SER A 92 5.67 -7.08 18.70
CA SER A 92 7.07 -7.10 19.15
C SER A 92 8.04 -7.72 18.14
N ALA A 93 7.54 -8.58 17.24
CA ALA A 93 8.33 -9.23 16.21
C ALA A 93 7.54 -9.39 14.89
N PRO A 94 8.22 -9.35 13.73
CA PRO A 94 7.57 -9.60 12.45
C PRO A 94 7.24 -11.09 12.28
N LYS A 95 6.03 -11.40 11.79
CA LYS A 95 5.63 -12.78 11.42
C LYS A 95 6.05 -13.16 10.00
N SER A 96 6.41 -12.17 9.19
CA SER A 96 6.78 -12.32 7.78
C SER A 96 7.83 -11.29 7.40
N LEU A 97 8.72 -11.62 6.46
CA LEU A 97 9.72 -10.69 5.94
C LEU A 97 9.45 -10.32 4.48
N ASN A 98 9.70 -9.07 4.12
CA ASN A 98 9.47 -8.49 2.79
C ASN A 98 10.70 -7.67 2.39
N PHE A 99 11.51 -8.17 1.46
CA PHE A 99 12.72 -7.47 1.03
C PHE A 99 12.59 -6.88 -0.36
N TRP A 100 13.10 -5.67 -0.52
CA TRP A 100 13.46 -5.11 -1.81
C TRP A 100 14.84 -5.64 -2.20
N ILE A 101 14.93 -6.33 -3.32
CA ILE A 101 16.21 -6.85 -3.82
C ILE A 101 16.61 -6.02 -5.01
N HIS A 102 17.66 -5.22 -4.85
CA HIS A 102 18.23 -4.42 -5.91
C HIS A 102 19.13 -5.30 -6.76
N THR A 103 18.55 -5.81 -7.85
CA THR A 103 19.12 -6.89 -8.67
C THR A 103 20.27 -6.44 -9.56
N THR A 104 20.24 -5.19 -10.00
CA THR A 104 21.22 -4.58 -10.91
C THR A 104 21.12 -3.05 -10.86
N ASN A 105 22.22 -2.37 -11.18
CA ASN A 105 22.23 -0.92 -11.46
C ASN A 105 21.91 -0.59 -12.93
N ALA A 106 21.82 -1.60 -13.81
CA ALA A 106 21.55 -1.41 -15.23
C ALA A 106 20.05 -1.31 -15.51
N CYS A 107 19.65 -0.35 -16.35
CA CYS A 107 18.29 -0.20 -16.84
C CYS A 107 18.33 0.26 -18.29
N ASN A 108 17.38 -0.18 -19.11
CA ASN A 108 17.25 0.21 -20.52
C ASN A 108 16.46 1.51 -20.73
N LEU A 109 15.73 1.98 -19.72
CA LEU A 109 15.04 3.28 -19.72
C LEU A 109 15.89 4.39 -19.09
N GLY A 110 15.52 5.64 -19.39
CA GLY A 110 16.09 6.86 -18.83
C GLY A 110 15.04 7.71 -18.12
N CYS A 111 14.31 7.12 -17.15
CA CYS A 111 13.16 7.78 -16.55
C CYS A 111 13.53 9.08 -15.82
N SER A 112 12.75 10.15 -16.03
CA SER A 112 13.06 11.50 -15.54
C SER A 112 13.04 11.66 -14.02
N HIS A 113 12.24 10.84 -13.33
CA HIS A 113 12.07 10.84 -11.88
C HIS A 113 12.87 9.70 -11.19
N CYS A 114 13.77 9.02 -11.91
CA CYS A 114 14.50 7.88 -11.36
C CYS A 114 15.53 8.33 -10.30
N TYR A 115 15.33 7.93 -9.05
CA TYR A 115 16.30 8.18 -7.97
C TYR A 115 17.46 7.18 -7.99
N ILE A 116 17.32 6.05 -8.69
CA ILE A 116 18.42 5.13 -8.97
C ILE A 116 19.20 5.78 -10.11
N SER A 117 20.03 6.77 -9.77
CA SER A 117 20.93 7.37 -10.74
C SER A 117 21.80 6.23 -11.25
N THR A 118 21.71 5.95 -12.56
CA THR A 118 22.41 4.84 -13.18
C THR A 118 23.89 5.21 -13.28
N LEU A 119 24.60 5.16 -12.15
CA LEU A 119 26.05 5.11 -12.12
C LEU A 119 26.44 3.75 -12.69
N ASN A 120 26.69 3.79 -14.00
CA ASN A 120 27.23 2.79 -14.93
C ASN A 120 28.16 1.75 -14.29
N THR A 121 27.59 0.87 -13.48
CA THR A 121 28.21 -0.36 -13.06
C THR A 121 27.24 -1.42 -13.56
N GLY A 122 27.50 -2.04 -14.71
CA GLY A 122 26.69 -3.14 -15.26
C GLY A 122 26.67 -4.39 -14.36
N LYS A 123 26.97 -4.23 -13.07
CA LYS A 123 27.04 -5.27 -12.07
C LYS A 123 25.61 -5.67 -11.71
N GLY A 124 25.23 -6.86 -12.16
CA GLY A 124 24.18 -7.62 -11.49
C GLY A 124 24.70 -8.17 -10.18
N MET A 125 23.79 -8.68 -9.36
CA MET A 125 24.15 -9.50 -8.20
C MET A 125 25.02 -10.69 -8.66
N THR A 126 26.01 -11.12 -7.88
CA THR A 126 26.83 -12.30 -8.19
C THR A 126 26.21 -13.58 -7.62
N ASP A 127 26.65 -14.75 -8.07
CA ASP A 127 26.19 -16.04 -7.49
C ASP A 127 26.50 -16.12 -6.00
N ALA A 128 27.69 -15.67 -5.58
CA ALA A 128 28.08 -15.63 -4.17
C ALA A 128 27.10 -14.81 -3.32
N VAL A 129 26.69 -13.63 -3.80
CA VAL A 129 25.72 -12.77 -3.08
C VAL A 129 24.34 -13.43 -3.02
N ARG A 130 23.88 -14.06 -4.11
CA ARG A 130 22.60 -14.78 -4.11
C ARG A 130 22.59 -15.98 -3.18
N GLN A 131 23.66 -16.77 -3.17
CA GLN A 131 23.77 -17.91 -2.27
C GLN A 131 23.81 -17.45 -0.82
N GLN A 132 24.54 -16.37 -0.52
CA GLN A 132 24.52 -15.77 0.80
C GLN A 132 23.13 -15.25 1.19
N LEU A 133 22.40 -14.64 0.25
CA LEU A 133 21.01 -14.23 0.47
C LEU A 133 20.15 -15.44 0.86
N LEU A 134 20.23 -16.55 0.13
CA LEU A 134 19.47 -17.77 0.45
C LEU A 134 19.81 -18.30 1.84
N LEU A 135 21.09 -18.34 2.20
CA LEU A 135 21.53 -18.75 3.54
C LEU A 135 20.93 -17.85 4.63
N LYS A 136 20.96 -16.53 4.45
CA LYS A 136 20.38 -15.57 5.39
C LYS A 136 18.85 -15.65 5.48
N LEU A 137 18.16 -15.95 4.38
CA LEU A 137 16.72 -16.23 4.41
C LEU A 137 16.42 -17.50 5.22
N LEU A 138 17.20 -18.57 5.02
CA LEU A 138 17.06 -19.83 5.76
C LEU A 138 17.37 -19.66 7.26
N GLU A 139 18.37 -18.85 7.58
CA GLU A 139 18.71 -18.47 8.95
C GLU A 139 17.52 -17.79 9.64
N ALA A 140 16.90 -16.79 9.00
CA ALA A 140 15.72 -16.11 9.54
C ALA A 140 14.55 -17.08 9.80
N VAL A 141 14.37 -18.10 8.96
CA VAL A 141 13.36 -19.15 9.19
C VAL A 141 13.71 -19.99 10.41
N LYS A 142 14.96 -20.46 10.51
CA LYS A 142 15.39 -21.40 11.56
C LYS A 142 15.54 -20.74 12.94
N LEU A 143 16.15 -19.56 12.99
CA LEU A 143 16.49 -18.87 14.25
C LEU A 143 15.34 -18.01 14.78
N LYS A 144 14.61 -17.33 13.89
CA LYS A 144 13.57 -16.36 14.28
C LYS A 144 12.14 -16.89 14.03
N GLY A 145 12.00 -18.09 13.48
CA GLY A 145 10.69 -18.74 13.29
C GLY A 145 9.84 -18.10 12.19
N ILE A 146 10.43 -17.38 11.25
CA ILE A 146 9.72 -16.73 10.14
C ILE A 146 9.06 -17.79 9.25
N ARG A 147 7.75 -17.64 8.98
CA ARG A 147 6.96 -18.60 8.19
C ARG A 147 6.56 -18.10 6.80
N HIS A 148 6.82 -16.83 6.50
CA HIS A 148 6.53 -16.25 5.20
C HIS A 148 7.58 -15.21 4.83
N ILE A 149 8.20 -15.39 3.67
CA ILE A 149 9.18 -14.47 3.10
C ILE A 149 8.71 -14.07 1.71
N ARG A 150 8.82 -12.78 1.40
CA ARG A 150 8.57 -12.23 0.06
C ARG A 150 9.75 -11.43 -0.44
N LEU A 151 10.22 -11.73 -1.64
CA LEU A 151 11.19 -10.88 -2.35
C LEU A 151 10.50 -10.07 -3.45
N ARG A 152 10.78 -8.77 -3.48
CA ARG A 152 10.47 -7.88 -4.60
C ARG A 152 11.77 -7.62 -5.36
N LEU A 153 11.93 -8.32 -6.49
CA LEU A 153 13.08 -8.18 -7.36
C LEU A 153 12.93 -6.89 -8.17
N ALA A 154 13.85 -5.96 -7.98
CA ALA A 154 13.77 -4.60 -8.52
C ALA A 154 15.18 -3.99 -8.70
N GLY A 155 15.31 -2.67 -8.67
CA GLY A 155 16.55 -1.93 -8.88
C GLY A 155 16.51 -1.16 -10.19
N GLY A 156 17.48 -1.36 -11.07
CA GLY A 156 17.41 -0.91 -12.47
C GLY A 156 16.28 -1.60 -13.22
N GLU A 157 16.59 -2.52 -14.14
CA GLU A 157 15.59 -3.39 -14.77
C GLU A 157 15.89 -4.86 -14.45
N PRO A 158 15.15 -5.49 -13.51
CA PRO A 158 15.44 -6.86 -13.08
C PRO A 158 15.22 -7.90 -14.18
N MET A 159 14.36 -7.64 -15.17
CA MET A 159 14.14 -8.54 -16.29
C MET A 159 15.37 -8.65 -17.19
N GLY A 160 16.26 -7.65 -17.18
CA GLY A 160 17.58 -7.73 -17.83
C GLY A 160 18.54 -8.74 -17.17
N GLN A 161 18.17 -9.29 -16.00
CA GLN A 161 18.90 -10.34 -15.27
C GLN A 161 18.06 -11.62 -15.11
N PHE A 162 17.05 -11.83 -15.97
CA PHE A 162 16.10 -12.92 -15.81
C PHE A 162 16.75 -14.31 -15.68
N ASN A 163 17.77 -14.63 -16.47
CA ASN A 163 18.44 -15.94 -16.44
C ASN A 163 19.00 -16.30 -15.06
N VAL A 164 19.50 -15.30 -14.33
CA VAL A 164 20.02 -15.44 -12.99
C VAL A 164 18.90 -15.73 -11.97
N TRP A 165 17.76 -15.05 -12.10
CA TRP A 165 16.61 -15.28 -11.22
C TRP A 165 15.86 -16.56 -11.56
N LYS A 166 15.91 -16.98 -12.82
CA LYS A 166 15.36 -18.25 -13.30
C LYS A 166 16.01 -19.45 -12.61
N THR A 167 17.29 -19.37 -12.24
CA THR A 167 17.98 -20.43 -11.49
C THR A 167 17.76 -20.31 -9.97
N PHE A 168 17.82 -19.09 -9.42
CA PHE A 168 17.69 -18.84 -7.98
C PHE A 168 16.29 -19.14 -7.43
N ILE A 169 15.23 -18.70 -8.11
CA ILE A 169 13.86 -18.76 -7.56
C ILE A 169 13.41 -20.21 -7.27
N PRO A 170 13.60 -21.19 -8.18
CA PRO A 170 13.22 -22.57 -7.89
C PRO A 170 13.98 -23.17 -6.70
N GLU A 171 15.29 -22.92 -6.62
CA GLU A 171 16.15 -23.36 -5.51
C GLU A 171 15.66 -22.77 -4.18
N ALA A 172 15.49 -21.45 -4.12
CA ALA A 172 15.04 -20.77 -2.91
C ALA A 172 13.62 -21.19 -2.48
N LYS A 173 12.71 -21.42 -3.44
CA LYS A 173 11.38 -21.96 -3.14
C LYS A 173 11.46 -23.33 -2.50
N GLN A 174 12.30 -24.23 -3.02
CA GLN A 174 12.47 -25.57 -2.48
C GLN A 174 13.08 -25.53 -1.07
N VAL A 175 14.24 -24.87 -0.92
CA VAL A 175 14.98 -24.80 0.35
C VAL A 175 14.14 -24.20 1.48
N LEU A 176 13.38 -23.13 1.21
CA LEU A 176 12.53 -22.49 2.23
C LEU A 176 11.26 -23.30 2.51
N ALA A 177 10.69 -23.98 1.51
CA ALA A 177 9.55 -24.87 1.72
C ALA A 177 9.93 -26.06 2.62
N ASP A 178 11.10 -26.66 2.42
CA ASP A 178 11.62 -27.75 3.26
C ASP A 178 11.84 -27.32 4.71
N ALA A 179 12.10 -26.02 4.93
CA ALA A 179 12.18 -25.41 6.26
C ALA A 179 10.81 -24.97 6.83
N GLY A 180 9.71 -25.23 6.12
CA GLY A 180 8.35 -24.86 6.54
C GLY A 180 8.07 -23.35 6.43
N CYS A 181 8.63 -22.69 5.42
CA CYS A 181 8.41 -21.28 5.11
C CYS A 181 7.81 -21.09 3.71
N LYS A 182 6.74 -20.30 3.61
CA LYS A 182 6.19 -19.88 2.32
C LYS A 182 7.10 -18.83 1.68
N PHE A 183 7.46 -19.02 0.41
CA PHE A 183 8.30 -18.08 -0.33
C PHE A 183 7.60 -17.52 -1.57
N ASP A 184 7.31 -16.22 -1.54
CA ASP A 184 6.74 -15.47 -2.65
C ASP A 184 7.80 -14.61 -3.34
N VAL A 185 7.77 -14.54 -4.67
CA VAL A 185 8.66 -13.67 -5.45
C VAL A 185 7.83 -12.89 -6.45
N GLY A 186 8.12 -11.60 -6.59
CA GLY A 186 7.55 -10.76 -7.64
C GLY A 186 8.58 -9.81 -8.22
N PHE A 187 8.37 -9.43 -9.48
CA PHE A 187 9.22 -8.44 -10.16
C PHE A 187 8.58 -7.06 -10.12
N VAL A 188 9.38 -6.03 -9.81
CA VAL A 188 9.03 -4.64 -10.08
C VAL A 188 9.80 -4.21 -11.32
N THR A 189 9.09 -4.04 -12.43
CA THR A 189 9.68 -3.93 -13.77
C THR A 189 9.06 -2.78 -14.55
N ASN A 190 9.82 -2.24 -15.52
CA ASN A 190 9.28 -1.38 -16.56
C ASN A 190 8.53 -2.16 -17.65
N LEU A 191 8.59 -3.49 -17.65
CA LEU A 191 7.89 -4.42 -18.54
C LEU A 191 8.23 -4.27 -20.04
N THR A 192 9.35 -3.64 -20.38
CA THR A 192 9.81 -3.59 -21.78
C THR A 192 10.44 -4.92 -22.24
N ILE A 193 10.83 -5.78 -21.32
CA ILE A 193 11.44 -7.09 -21.58
C ILE A 193 10.45 -8.18 -21.13
N LEU A 194 9.85 -8.87 -22.10
CA LEU A 194 8.97 -10.02 -21.87
C LEU A 194 9.01 -10.94 -23.09
N ASN A 195 9.05 -12.25 -22.86
CA ASN A 195 8.95 -13.28 -23.89
C ASN A 195 8.16 -14.49 -23.37
N ASP A 196 7.90 -15.47 -24.23
CA ASP A 196 7.08 -16.65 -23.88
C ASP A 196 7.73 -17.52 -22.80
N GLU A 197 9.07 -17.56 -22.75
CA GLU A 197 9.82 -18.27 -21.72
C GLU A 197 9.57 -17.65 -20.33
N ILE A 198 9.63 -16.33 -20.22
CA ILE A 198 9.33 -15.60 -18.98
C ILE A 198 7.88 -15.86 -18.55
N ILE A 199 6.93 -15.82 -19.49
CA ILE A 199 5.52 -16.08 -19.20
C ILE A 199 5.32 -17.51 -18.68
N ALA A 200 5.92 -18.50 -19.33
CA ALA A 200 5.84 -19.91 -18.92
C ALA A 200 6.47 -20.13 -17.53
N PHE A 201 7.65 -19.56 -17.29
CA PHE A 201 8.31 -19.59 -15.99
C PHE A 201 7.44 -18.97 -14.89
N SER A 202 6.84 -17.81 -15.18
CA SER A 202 6.02 -17.09 -14.21
C SER A 202 4.75 -17.85 -13.83
N LYS A 203 4.12 -18.57 -14.79
CA LYS A 203 3.02 -19.49 -14.48
C LYS A 203 3.47 -20.64 -13.59
N GLN A 204 4.59 -21.28 -13.95
CA GLN A 204 5.10 -22.45 -13.23
C GLN A 204 5.42 -22.13 -11.76
N TYR A 205 6.00 -20.96 -11.49
CA TYR A 205 6.47 -20.58 -10.14
C TYR A 205 5.58 -19.57 -9.42
N GLY A 206 4.43 -19.21 -10.00
CA GLY A 206 3.46 -18.29 -9.39
C GLY A 206 4.00 -16.88 -9.18
N ILE A 207 4.67 -16.33 -10.19
CA ILE A 207 5.32 -15.02 -10.12
C ILE A 207 4.32 -13.91 -10.46
N GLY A 208 4.30 -12.86 -9.64
CA GLY A 208 3.52 -11.64 -9.88
C GLY A 208 4.38 -10.45 -10.32
N TYR A 209 3.75 -9.46 -10.96
CA TYR A 209 4.44 -8.28 -11.49
C TYR A 209 3.85 -6.98 -10.95
N GLY A 210 4.72 -6.14 -10.39
CA GLY A 210 4.50 -4.71 -10.22
C GLY A 210 5.01 -3.97 -11.45
N VAL A 211 4.09 -3.59 -12.33
CA VAL A 211 4.41 -2.94 -13.60
C VAL A 211 4.40 -1.44 -13.39
N SER A 212 5.50 -0.81 -13.76
CA SER A 212 5.60 0.63 -13.63
C SER A 212 5.06 1.33 -14.89
N LEU A 213 3.91 2.01 -14.76
CA LEU A 213 3.20 2.66 -15.86
C LEU A 213 2.70 4.04 -15.42
N ASP A 214 3.19 5.10 -16.06
CA ASP A 214 2.99 6.48 -15.59
C ASP A 214 1.90 7.26 -16.32
N GLY A 215 1.26 6.68 -17.33
CA GLY A 215 0.31 7.36 -18.19
C GLY A 215 -0.08 6.49 -19.38
N VAL A 216 -0.83 7.08 -20.30
CA VAL A 216 -1.13 6.52 -21.61
C VAL A 216 -0.32 7.29 -22.65
N GLU A 217 0.32 6.56 -23.57
CA GLU A 217 1.10 7.09 -24.69
C GLU A 217 2.06 8.22 -24.27
N ALA A 218 1.83 9.44 -24.76
CA ALA A 218 2.69 10.60 -24.56
C ALA A 218 2.92 10.93 -23.07
N THR A 219 1.93 10.73 -22.21
CA THR A 219 2.07 11.04 -20.76
C THR A 219 2.95 10.03 -20.04
N HIS A 220 2.96 8.77 -20.48
CA HIS A 220 3.93 7.78 -20.00
C HIS A 220 5.33 8.08 -20.56
N ASP A 221 5.41 8.33 -21.86
CA ASP A 221 6.68 8.50 -22.56
C ASP A 221 7.42 9.77 -22.12
N ALA A 222 6.69 10.79 -21.64
CA ALA A 222 7.25 12.00 -21.04
C ALA A 222 8.06 11.74 -19.77
N THR A 223 7.76 10.67 -19.01
CA THR A 223 8.50 10.31 -17.80
C THR A 223 9.35 9.06 -17.95
N ARG A 224 9.03 8.20 -18.94
CA ARG A 224 9.59 6.85 -19.12
C ARG A 224 9.92 6.56 -20.58
N SER A 225 10.90 7.29 -21.11
CA SER A 225 11.47 7.00 -22.42
C SER A 225 12.65 6.02 -22.32
N PHE A 226 12.93 5.32 -23.41
CA PHE A 226 14.20 4.63 -23.59
C PHE A 226 15.34 5.65 -23.53
N ARG A 227 16.55 5.20 -23.21
CA ARG A 227 17.74 6.07 -23.24
C ARG A 227 18.03 6.68 -24.61
N SER A 228 17.48 6.09 -25.69
CA SER A 228 17.52 6.64 -27.04
C SER A 228 16.54 7.82 -27.26
N GLY A 229 15.66 8.10 -26.29
CA GLY A 229 14.58 9.09 -26.40
C GLY A 229 13.27 8.53 -26.95
N CYS A 230 13.23 7.28 -27.42
CA CYS A 230 11.99 6.68 -27.92
C CYS A 230 10.98 6.43 -26.78
N GLY A 231 9.68 6.54 -27.07
CA GLY A 231 8.61 6.16 -26.16
C GLY A 231 8.63 4.66 -25.81
N SER A 232 8.19 4.30 -24.61
CA SER A 232 8.13 2.91 -24.14
C SER A 232 6.72 2.37 -23.96
N PHE A 233 5.69 3.23 -23.92
CA PHE A 233 4.30 2.85 -23.66
C PHE A 233 3.80 1.70 -24.54
N GLY A 234 4.00 1.77 -25.86
CA GLY A 234 3.47 0.75 -26.78
C GLY A 234 4.00 -0.66 -26.51
N ILE A 235 5.28 -0.79 -26.12
CA ILE A 235 5.86 -2.08 -25.72
C ILE A 235 5.29 -2.53 -24.37
N VAL A 236 5.16 -1.60 -23.42
CA VAL A 236 4.61 -1.88 -22.09
C VAL A 236 3.16 -2.33 -22.17
N ASP A 237 2.29 -1.65 -22.93
CA ASP A 237 0.88 -2.05 -23.15
C ASP A 237 0.80 -3.45 -23.79
N THR A 238 1.58 -3.68 -24.85
CA THR A 238 1.61 -4.99 -25.52
C THR A 238 1.97 -6.11 -24.55
N ASN A 239 3.03 -5.92 -23.75
CA ASN A 239 3.49 -6.92 -22.78
C ASN A 239 2.54 -7.05 -21.58
N LEU A 240 1.93 -5.95 -21.14
CA LEU A 240 0.93 -5.94 -20.09
C LEU A 240 -0.28 -6.80 -20.48
N ARG A 241 -0.79 -6.64 -21.71
CA ARG A 241 -1.89 -7.46 -22.25
C ARG A 241 -1.52 -8.93 -22.34
N LYS A 242 -0.27 -9.27 -22.70
CA LYS A 242 0.21 -10.66 -22.70
C LYS A 242 0.18 -11.28 -21.30
N LEU A 243 0.62 -10.54 -20.26
CA LEU A 243 0.55 -11.03 -18.88
C LEU A 243 -0.90 -11.25 -18.43
N ILE A 244 -1.81 -10.31 -18.75
CA ILE A 244 -3.23 -10.43 -18.43
C ILE A 244 -3.85 -11.64 -19.14
N ALA A 245 -3.63 -11.78 -20.45
CA ALA A 245 -4.13 -12.91 -21.23
C ALA A 245 -3.59 -14.25 -20.73
N ALA A 246 -2.37 -14.25 -20.18
CA ALA A 246 -1.78 -15.41 -19.53
C ALA A 246 -2.34 -15.72 -18.13
N GLY A 247 -3.19 -14.86 -17.55
CA GLY A 247 -3.69 -15.01 -16.18
C GLY A 247 -2.62 -14.77 -15.11
N ILE A 248 -1.54 -14.07 -15.45
CA ILE A 248 -0.45 -13.76 -14.52
C ILE A 248 -0.87 -12.56 -13.65
N PRO A 249 -0.71 -12.62 -12.31
CA PRO A 249 -1.05 -11.49 -11.44
C PRO A 249 -0.21 -10.25 -11.76
N VAL A 250 -0.89 -9.15 -12.06
CA VAL A 250 -0.28 -7.85 -12.31
C VAL A 250 -0.89 -6.79 -11.41
N SER A 251 -0.06 -5.86 -10.97
CA SER A 251 -0.48 -4.57 -10.41
C SER A 251 0.31 -3.45 -11.08
N VAL A 252 -0.29 -2.27 -11.21
CA VAL A 252 0.37 -1.09 -11.78
C VAL A 252 0.77 -0.11 -10.67
N ASN A 253 2.00 0.40 -10.73
CA ASN A 253 2.45 1.50 -9.90
C ASN A 253 2.80 2.69 -10.79
N THR A 254 2.18 3.83 -10.51
CA THR A 254 2.38 5.09 -11.22
C THR A 254 3.09 6.07 -10.31
N VAL A 255 4.19 6.64 -10.78
CA VAL A 255 4.81 7.80 -10.12
C VAL A 255 4.19 9.07 -10.70
N VAL A 256 3.46 9.80 -9.88
CA VAL A 256 2.79 11.04 -10.28
C VAL A 256 3.76 12.21 -10.17
N THR A 257 3.95 12.91 -11.28
CA THR A 257 4.84 14.05 -11.48
C THR A 257 4.09 15.17 -12.21
N ASN A 258 4.68 16.37 -12.30
CA ASN A 258 4.13 17.45 -13.13
C ASN A 258 4.08 17.12 -14.63
N LEU A 259 4.84 16.13 -15.10
CA LEU A 259 4.91 15.76 -16.51
C LEU A 259 3.77 14.82 -16.95
N ASN A 260 3.16 14.08 -16.01
CA ASN A 260 2.14 13.08 -16.34
C ASN A 260 0.81 13.27 -15.60
N LEU A 261 0.73 14.16 -14.60
CA LEU A 261 -0.49 14.30 -13.78
C LEU A 261 -1.75 14.65 -14.60
N ILE A 262 -1.59 15.34 -15.74
CA ILE A 262 -2.70 15.64 -16.66
C ILE A 262 -3.33 14.37 -17.26
N GLY A 263 -2.55 13.30 -17.42
CA GLY A 263 -2.98 12.02 -17.97
C GLY A 263 -3.63 11.06 -16.97
N LEU A 264 -3.69 11.41 -15.67
CA LEU A 264 -4.25 10.50 -14.65
C LEU A 264 -5.71 10.07 -14.92
N PRO A 265 -6.62 10.95 -15.38
CA PRO A 265 -7.99 10.51 -15.68
C PRO A 265 -8.04 9.48 -16.81
N GLU A 266 -7.23 9.67 -17.86
CA GLU A 266 -7.14 8.73 -18.99
C GLU A 266 -6.54 7.39 -18.55
N LEU A 267 -5.42 7.45 -17.82
CA LEU A 267 -4.79 6.27 -17.23
C LEU A 267 -5.75 5.51 -16.31
N THR A 268 -6.56 6.22 -15.53
CA THR A 268 -7.59 5.63 -14.66
C THR A 268 -8.60 4.82 -15.48
N ARG A 269 -9.14 5.39 -16.58
CA ARG A 269 -10.08 4.67 -17.45
C ARG A 269 -9.43 3.44 -18.07
N TYR A 270 -8.21 3.58 -18.56
CA TYR A 270 -7.44 2.50 -19.15
C TYR A 270 -7.22 1.33 -18.17
N LEU A 271 -6.79 1.60 -16.94
CA LEU A 271 -6.53 0.58 -15.93
C LEU A 271 -7.81 -0.09 -15.41
N ILE A 272 -8.91 0.67 -15.29
CA ILE A 272 -10.23 0.12 -14.97
C ILE A 272 -10.72 -0.80 -16.09
N ALA A 273 -10.56 -0.42 -17.35
CA ALA A 273 -10.98 -1.23 -18.49
C ALA A 273 -10.21 -2.56 -18.59
N LEU A 274 -8.95 -2.58 -18.17
CA LEU A 274 -8.13 -3.80 -18.05
C LEU A 274 -8.34 -4.58 -16.75
N ASP A 275 -9.13 -4.04 -15.82
CA ASP A 275 -9.46 -4.65 -14.54
C ASP A 275 -8.25 -4.92 -13.62
N ILE A 276 -7.21 -4.08 -13.73
CA ILE A 276 -5.92 -4.26 -13.02
C ILE A 276 -5.92 -3.46 -11.71
N PRO A 277 -5.41 -4.03 -10.59
CA PRO A 277 -5.10 -3.24 -9.40
C PRO A 277 -3.99 -2.20 -9.67
N PHE A 278 -4.19 -0.96 -9.26
CA PHE A 278 -3.22 0.10 -9.45
C PHE A 278 -3.07 1.05 -8.27
N ARG A 279 -1.93 1.73 -8.26
CA ARG A 279 -1.53 2.69 -7.24
C ARG A 279 -1.00 3.96 -7.86
N TYR A 280 -1.42 5.09 -7.31
CA TYR A 280 -0.82 6.40 -7.57
C TYR A 280 0.11 6.78 -6.42
N SER A 281 1.39 6.99 -6.72
CA SER A 281 2.41 7.40 -5.76
C SER A 281 2.94 8.78 -6.16
N ILE A 282 2.77 9.78 -5.30
CA ILE A 282 3.32 11.11 -5.57
C ILE A 282 4.85 11.04 -5.59
N VAL A 283 5.47 11.72 -6.56
CA VAL A 283 6.93 11.81 -6.65
C VAL A 283 7.52 12.33 -5.34
N LYS A 284 8.57 11.65 -4.87
CA LYS A 284 9.24 11.99 -3.61
C LYS A 284 10.51 12.79 -3.92
N GLY A 285 10.79 13.82 -3.13
CA GLY A 285 11.99 14.67 -3.30
C GLY A 285 11.94 15.64 -4.48
N ALA A 286 10.79 15.80 -5.13
CA ALA A 286 10.58 16.76 -6.21
C ALA A 286 9.32 17.59 -5.96
N HIS A 287 9.30 18.82 -6.47
CA HIS A 287 8.13 19.68 -6.43
C HIS A 287 7.00 19.12 -7.31
N ILE A 288 5.77 19.20 -6.83
CA ILE A 288 4.56 18.87 -7.59
C ILE A 288 3.52 19.97 -7.38
N ASP A 289 2.84 20.35 -8.47
CA ASP A 289 1.78 21.35 -8.45
C ASP A 289 0.56 20.77 -7.71
N ALA A 290 0.27 21.32 -6.52
CA ALA A 290 -0.77 20.81 -5.65
C ALA A 290 -2.19 21.06 -6.19
N GLU A 291 -2.40 22.15 -6.94
CA GLU A 291 -3.71 22.49 -7.51
C GLU A 291 -4.03 21.56 -8.67
N LEU A 292 -3.08 21.39 -9.60
CA LEU A 292 -3.26 20.46 -10.71
C LEU A 292 -3.37 19.02 -10.22
N LEU A 293 -2.55 18.62 -9.24
CA LEU A 293 -2.63 17.29 -8.65
C LEU A 293 -4.03 17.02 -8.07
N ASP A 294 -4.58 17.95 -7.30
CA ASP A 294 -5.93 17.81 -6.75
C ASP A 294 -7.01 17.77 -7.84
N GLN A 295 -6.88 18.59 -8.87
CA GLN A 295 -7.80 18.63 -10.02
C GLN A 295 -7.86 17.25 -10.72
N TYR A 296 -6.72 16.71 -11.14
CA TYR A 296 -6.68 15.46 -11.92
C TYR A 296 -6.91 14.22 -11.06
N LEU A 297 -6.51 14.22 -9.78
CA LEU A 297 -6.92 13.17 -8.84
C LEU A 297 -8.42 13.20 -8.60
N SER A 298 -9.03 14.37 -8.43
CA SER A 298 -10.48 14.48 -8.25
C SER A 298 -11.24 13.96 -9.48
N ALA A 299 -10.78 14.29 -10.68
CA ALA A 299 -11.34 13.73 -11.92
C ALA A 299 -11.19 12.19 -11.97
N SER A 300 -10.03 11.66 -11.56
CA SER A 300 -9.81 10.21 -11.46
C SER A 300 -10.75 9.53 -10.45
N TYR A 301 -11.02 10.17 -9.31
CA TYR A 301 -11.98 9.66 -8.30
C TYR A 301 -13.42 9.66 -8.82
N THR A 302 -13.82 10.65 -9.63
CA THR A 302 -15.13 10.64 -10.31
C THR A 302 -15.25 9.43 -11.24
N ILE A 303 -14.21 9.13 -12.01
CA ILE A 303 -14.18 7.96 -12.90
C ILE A 303 -14.29 6.65 -12.09
N MET A 304 -13.56 6.55 -10.99
CA MET A 304 -13.66 5.39 -10.10
C MET A 304 -15.07 5.24 -9.50
N GLN A 305 -15.73 6.35 -9.16
CA GLN A 305 -17.12 6.34 -8.71
C GLN A 305 -18.09 5.81 -9.77
N GLU A 306 -17.95 6.24 -11.02
CA GLU A 306 -18.73 5.72 -12.16
C GLU A 306 -18.49 4.21 -12.34
N ALA A 307 -17.24 3.77 -12.27
CA ALA A 307 -16.88 2.37 -12.41
C ALA A 307 -17.46 1.49 -11.29
N ILE A 308 -17.51 2.00 -10.06
CA ILE A 308 -18.16 1.31 -8.92
C ILE A 308 -19.64 1.04 -9.20
N GLN A 309 -20.37 2.00 -9.79
CA GLN A 309 -21.78 1.79 -10.16
C GLN A 309 -21.94 0.63 -11.16
N ASN A 310 -20.95 0.46 -12.03
CA ASN A 310 -20.85 -0.64 -12.99
C ASN A 310 -20.24 -1.92 -12.42
N GLY A 311 -19.81 -1.94 -11.15
CA GLY A 311 -19.44 -3.14 -10.41
C GLY A 311 -17.97 -3.34 -10.19
N TRP A 312 -17.18 -2.33 -10.53
CA TRP A 312 -15.74 -2.37 -10.34
C TRP A 312 -15.40 -2.32 -8.84
N ALA A 313 -14.54 -3.24 -8.41
CA ALA A 313 -14.22 -3.47 -7.00
C ALA A 313 -13.14 -2.49 -6.50
N PHE A 314 -13.49 -1.22 -6.31
CA PHE A 314 -12.58 -0.14 -5.91
C PHE A 314 -11.66 -0.51 -4.74
N SER A 315 -12.21 -1.03 -3.64
CA SER A 315 -11.42 -1.34 -2.43
C SER A 315 -10.34 -2.41 -2.66
N LYS A 316 -10.45 -3.22 -3.72
CA LYS A 316 -9.48 -4.26 -4.10
C LYS A 316 -8.51 -3.81 -5.19
N ARG A 317 -8.79 -2.67 -5.84
CA ARG A 317 -8.14 -2.28 -7.10
C ARG A 317 -7.42 -0.96 -7.04
N TYR A 318 -7.71 -0.11 -6.07
CA TYR A 318 -7.08 1.19 -5.98
C TYR A 318 -6.40 1.43 -4.64
N GLN A 319 -5.19 1.97 -4.70
CA GLN A 319 -4.48 2.52 -3.56
C GLN A 319 -3.91 3.90 -3.87
N PHE A 320 -4.08 4.83 -2.95
CA PHE A 320 -3.45 6.15 -3.04
C PHE A 320 -2.25 6.22 -2.10
N CYS A 321 -1.07 6.50 -2.66
CA CYS A 321 0.22 6.52 -1.97
C CYS A 321 0.39 5.29 -1.05
N ASP A 322 1.02 5.49 0.10
CA ASP A 322 1.21 4.47 1.13
C ASP A 322 0.06 4.44 2.15
N LEU A 323 -1.11 5.00 1.83
CA LEU A 323 -2.26 5.01 2.74
C LEU A 323 -2.76 3.59 3.02
N LYS A 324 -3.17 3.36 4.27
CA LYS A 324 -3.62 2.06 4.80
C LYS A 324 -5.04 2.12 5.37
N PRO A 325 -6.06 2.47 4.58
CA PRO A 325 -7.42 2.69 5.07
C PRO A 325 -8.09 1.42 5.67
N ASN A 326 -7.62 0.22 5.31
CA ASN A 326 -8.23 -1.05 5.76
C ASN A 326 -7.41 -1.80 6.81
N GLU A 327 -6.08 -1.76 6.71
CA GLU A 327 -5.18 -2.48 7.61
C GLU A 327 -4.82 -1.65 8.85
N LEU A 328 -4.78 -0.32 8.69
CA LEU A 328 -4.17 0.66 9.60
C LEU A 328 -2.72 0.32 9.96
N GLY A 329 -1.82 1.26 9.69
CA GLY A 329 -0.39 1.07 9.96
C GLY A 329 0.01 1.64 11.31
N PHE A 330 0.89 0.93 12.02
CA PHE A 330 1.80 1.56 12.98
C PHE A 330 2.98 2.25 12.27
N GLN A 331 3.25 1.86 11.01
CA GLN A 331 4.27 2.44 10.14
C GLN A 331 3.82 2.46 8.68
N THR A 332 4.47 3.28 7.85
CA THR A 332 4.09 3.56 6.46
C THR A 332 4.34 2.38 5.52
N CYS A 333 5.51 1.74 5.60
CA CYS A 333 5.88 0.61 4.74
C CYS A 333 6.54 -0.52 5.56
N ALA A 334 7.07 -1.58 4.94
CA ALA A 334 7.68 -2.69 5.67
C ALA A 334 9.09 -2.38 6.23
N SER A 335 9.78 -1.38 5.65
CA SER A 335 11.11 -0.95 6.08
C SER A 335 11.14 -0.68 7.59
N GLY A 336 12.16 -1.20 8.26
CA GLY A 336 12.37 -0.98 9.69
C GLY A 336 11.64 -1.92 10.63
N PHE A 337 10.87 -2.87 10.11
CA PHE A 337 10.19 -3.83 10.99
C PHE A 337 10.13 -5.22 10.39
N SER A 338 9.59 -5.31 9.18
CA SER A 338 9.39 -6.58 8.49
C SER A 338 10.08 -6.61 7.14
N GLY A 339 11.05 -5.73 6.91
CA GLY A 339 11.70 -5.59 5.61
C GLY A 339 12.82 -4.58 5.57
N GLY A 340 13.59 -4.65 4.49
CA GLY A 340 14.69 -3.75 4.15
C GLY A 340 15.07 -3.90 2.67
N ALA A 341 16.20 -3.31 2.28
CA ALA A 341 16.75 -3.39 0.93
C ALA A 341 18.11 -4.08 0.94
N ILE A 342 18.31 -5.03 0.02
CA ILE A 342 19.59 -5.74 -0.18
C ILE A 342 20.09 -5.44 -1.59
N TYR A 343 21.35 -5.03 -1.70
CA TYR A 343 21.96 -4.57 -2.96
C TYR A 343 22.88 -5.60 -3.62
N VAL A 344 23.33 -5.26 -4.82
CA VAL A 344 24.12 -6.16 -5.70
C VAL A 344 25.41 -6.69 -5.08
N ASP A 345 25.96 -5.99 -4.09
CA ASP A 345 27.17 -6.33 -3.35
C ASP A 345 26.88 -7.03 -2.01
N GLY A 346 25.61 -7.27 -1.68
CA GLY A 346 25.17 -7.83 -0.41
C GLY A 346 24.98 -6.81 0.71
N SER A 347 25.24 -5.51 0.46
CA SER A 347 24.96 -4.47 1.44
C SER A 347 23.46 -4.41 1.77
N PHE A 348 23.17 -4.15 3.05
CA PHE A 348 21.82 -4.03 3.57
C PHE A 348 21.53 -2.57 3.94
N LYS A 349 20.32 -2.09 3.62
CA LYS A 349 19.82 -0.79 4.05
C LYS A 349 18.40 -0.91 4.58
N TYR A 350 18.05 0.00 5.49
CA TYR A 350 16.69 0.14 6.02
C TYR A 350 15.66 0.38 4.89
N CYS A 351 15.99 1.25 3.93
CA CYS A 351 15.11 1.56 2.81
C CYS A 351 15.84 1.56 1.45
N HIS A 352 15.10 1.23 0.38
CA HIS A 352 15.63 1.21 -0.98
C HIS A 352 15.91 2.61 -1.56
N VAL A 353 15.41 3.68 -0.94
CA VAL A 353 15.68 5.06 -1.37
C VAL A 353 16.97 5.63 -0.77
N GLN A 354 17.56 4.96 0.22
CA GLN A 354 18.89 5.29 0.77
C GLN A 354 20.03 4.79 -0.15
N PHE A 355 19.71 4.56 -1.43
CA PHE A 355 20.69 4.17 -2.43
C PHE A 355 21.63 5.36 -2.72
N GLY A 356 22.94 5.13 -2.68
CA GLY A 356 23.94 6.14 -3.04
C GLY A 356 24.15 7.26 -2.02
N THR A 357 23.49 7.25 -0.86
CA THR A 357 23.87 8.12 0.26
C THR A 357 25.21 7.64 0.80
N GLU A 358 26.21 8.52 0.89
CA GLU A 358 27.59 8.21 1.32
C GLU A 358 27.72 7.67 2.75
N THR A 359 26.61 7.52 3.48
CA THR A 359 26.58 6.69 4.68
C THR A 359 26.93 5.26 4.28
N GLN A 360 28.10 4.77 4.69
CA GLN A 360 28.47 3.36 4.53
C GLN A 360 27.29 2.50 5.00
N SER A 361 26.93 1.48 4.22
CA SER A 361 26.00 0.47 4.72
C SER A 361 26.62 -0.13 5.98
N ALA A 362 25.96 0.04 7.13
CA ALA A 362 26.46 -0.47 8.39
C ALA A 362 26.43 -2.00 8.46
N TYR A 363 25.64 -2.66 7.57
CA TYR A 363 25.37 -4.09 7.62
C TYR A 363 25.42 -4.73 6.25
N SER A 364 25.86 -5.97 6.19
CA SER A 364 25.93 -6.76 4.97
C SER A 364 25.40 -8.15 5.23
N ILE A 365 24.80 -8.79 4.23
CA ILE A 365 24.37 -10.19 4.35
C ILE A 365 25.53 -11.16 4.58
N PHE A 366 26.77 -10.72 4.38
CA PHE A 366 27.99 -11.47 4.71
C PHE A 366 28.45 -11.32 6.17
N ASP A 367 27.72 -10.56 6.99
CA ASP A 367 27.98 -10.50 8.43
C ASP A 367 27.47 -11.77 9.10
N ASP A 368 28.38 -12.59 9.63
CA ASP A 368 28.04 -13.83 10.33
C ASP A 368 27.45 -13.59 11.72
N GLY A 369 27.64 -12.40 12.30
CA GLY A 369 27.17 -12.06 13.65
C GLY A 369 25.72 -11.58 13.70
N LEU A 370 25.11 -11.26 12.55
CA LEU A 370 23.76 -10.71 12.45
C LEU A 370 22.92 -11.50 11.45
N ASP A 371 21.70 -11.88 11.82
CA ASP A 371 20.72 -12.34 10.84
C ASP A 371 19.87 -11.17 10.31
N LEU A 372 19.01 -11.44 9.34
CA LEU A 372 18.22 -10.41 8.67
C LEU A 372 17.25 -9.67 9.61
N VAL A 373 16.73 -10.32 10.65
CA VAL A 373 15.85 -9.67 11.61
C VAL A 373 16.65 -8.71 12.48
N ASP A 374 17.85 -9.11 12.89
CA ASP A 374 18.75 -8.25 13.67
C ASP A 374 19.26 -7.06 12.85
N MET A 375 19.56 -7.25 11.55
CA MET A 375 19.88 -6.16 10.62
C MET A 375 18.73 -5.15 10.47
N ILE A 376 17.47 -5.63 10.38
CA ILE A 376 16.30 -4.76 10.32
C ILE A 376 16.18 -3.95 11.62
N ALA A 377 16.27 -4.63 12.77
CA ALA A 377 16.14 -3.99 14.07
C ALA A 377 17.24 -2.95 14.34
N SER A 378 18.42 -3.14 13.77
CA SER A 378 19.57 -2.24 13.95
C SER A 378 19.62 -1.07 12.96
N GLY A 379 18.67 -0.98 12.02
CA GLY A 379 18.60 0.11 11.05
C GLY A 379 18.27 1.49 11.66
N GLU A 380 18.40 2.54 10.86
CA GLU A 380 17.94 3.89 11.22
C GLU A 380 16.41 3.98 11.18
N HIS A 381 15.78 4.02 12.36
CA HIS A 381 14.33 4.07 12.53
C HIS A 381 13.87 5.51 12.78
N HIS A 382 13.09 6.05 11.85
CA HIS A 382 12.53 7.40 11.91
C HIS A 382 11.00 7.40 11.96
N GLU A 383 10.37 6.25 12.23
CA GLU A 383 8.92 6.16 12.27
C GLU A 383 8.30 7.16 13.24
N ASP A 384 8.90 7.35 14.41
CA ASP A 384 8.39 8.13 15.53
C ASP A 384 8.77 9.62 15.48
N ASP A 385 9.59 10.02 14.51
CA ASP A 385 9.90 11.42 14.18
C ASP A 385 8.69 12.06 13.49
N LYS A 386 7.64 12.27 14.29
CA LYS A 386 6.34 12.82 13.89
C LYS A 386 6.11 14.16 14.55
N SER A 387 5.52 15.08 13.79
CA SER A 387 5.05 16.35 14.31
C SER A 387 3.92 16.18 15.35
N ASP A 388 3.75 17.13 16.26
CA ASP A 388 2.73 17.04 17.32
C ASP A 388 1.30 17.08 16.78
N ASP A 389 1.07 17.80 15.67
CA ASP A 389 -0.21 17.77 14.96
C ASP A 389 -0.47 16.40 14.31
N CYS A 390 0.56 15.71 13.80
CA CYS A 390 0.40 14.34 13.30
C CYS A 390 0.04 13.35 14.40
N LYS A 391 0.68 13.44 15.58
CA LYS A 391 0.39 12.55 16.72
C LYS A 391 -1.07 12.64 17.16
N LYS A 392 -1.67 13.83 17.03
CA LYS A 392 -3.08 14.13 17.39
C LYS A 392 -4.05 14.00 16.21
N CYS A 393 -3.56 13.78 15.00
CA CYS A 393 -4.39 13.75 13.81
C CYS A 393 -5.33 12.53 13.81
N ARG A 394 -6.58 12.76 13.37
CA ARG A 394 -7.58 11.70 13.15
C ARG A 394 -7.09 10.61 12.20
N TYR A 395 -6.31 10.98 11.19
CA TYR A 395 -5.86 10.07 10.13
C TYR A 395 -4.48 9.45 10.39
N ARG A 396 -3.93 9.61 11.61
CA ARG A 396 -2.56 9.19 11.94
C ARG A 396 -2.25 7.73 11.63
N SER A 397 -3.19 6.81 11.82
CA SER A 397 -2.98 5.38 11.54
C SER A 397 -3.29 5.01 10.08
N VAL A 398 -3.93 5.91 9.33
CA VAL A 398 -4.21 5.73 7.90
C VAL A 398 -3.03 6.20 7.06
N CYS A 399 -2.46 7.37 7.37
CA CYS A 399 -1.34 7.94 6.60
C CYS A 399 0.04 7.74 7.23
N THR A 400 0.09 7.46 8.53
CA THR A 400 1.32 7.23 9.31
C THR A 400 2.37 8.33 9.15
N SER A 401 1.90 9.58 9.02
CA SER A 401 2.73 10.77 8.77
C SER A 401 3.53 10.73 7.48
N GLY A 402 3.17 9.88 6.52
CA GLY A 402 3.88 9.71 5.26
C GLY A 402 5.20 8.96 5.40
N CYS A 403 6.00 8.98 4.34
CA CYS A 403 7.27 8.26 4.28
C CYS A 403 8.33 8.93 5.19
N PRO A 404 8.89 8.25 6.20
CA PRO A 404 9.83 8.85 7.15
C PRO A 404 11.01 9.58 6.50
N VAL A 405 11.53 9.05 5.38
CA VAL A 405 12.68 9.62 4.66
C VAL A 405 12.39 10.98 4.00
N TYR A 406 11.12 11.28 3.68
CA TYR A 406 10.74 12.48 2.93
C TYR A 406 9.82 13.41 3.72
N ARG A 407 9.71 13.21 5.05
CA ARG A 407 8.97 14.12 5.91
C ARG A 407 9.68 15.47 5.96
N VAL A 408 8.89 16.53 6.03
CA VAL A 408 9.35 17.88 6.36
C VAL A 408 8.70 18.24 7.70
N ASP A 409 9.52 18.65 8.67
CA ASP A 409 9.08 18.95 10.05
C ASP A 409 8.21 17.85 10.68
N GLY A 410 8.56 16.59 10.43
CA GLY A 410 7.88 15.42 11.00
C GLY A 410 6.54 15.05 10.34
N LYS A 411 6.23 15.56 9.14
CA LYS A 411 5.02 15.17 8.39
C LYS A 411 5.22 15.11 6.88
N ASP A 412 4.31 14.40 6.20
CA ASP A 412 4.28 14.35 4.75
C ASP A 412 4.03 15.75 4.16
N PRO A 413 4.82 16.21 3.16
CA PRO A 413 4.58 17.48 2.48
C PRO A 413 3.15 17.62 1.93
N GLN A 414 2.50 16.50 1.61
CA GLN A 414 1.16 16.43 1.04
C GLN A 414 0.08 16.08 2.06
N CYS A 415 0.32 16.38 3.35
CA CYS A 415 -0.65 16.16 4.43
C CYS A 415 -2.04 16.78 4.13
N SER A 416 -2.08 18.01 3.59
CA SER A 416 -3.33 18.68 3.21
C SER A 416 -4.13 17.88 2.17
N LEU A 417 -3.45 17.28 1.21
CA LEU A 417 -4.06 16.41 0.20
C LEU A 417 -4.61 15.12 0.83
N TYR A 418 -3.86 14.49 1.75
CA TYR A 418 -4.36 13.32 2.48
C TYR A 418 -5.62 13.62 3.28
N HIS A 419 -5.70 14.79 3.94
CA HIS A 419 -6.91 15.21 4.66
C HIS A 419 -8.13 15.34 3.74
N ARG A 420 -7.94 15.65 2.46
CA ARG A 420 -9.00 15.73 1.45
C ARG A 420 -9.38 14.37 0.87
N PHE A 421 -8.39 13.52 0.59
CA PHE A 421 -8.62 12.26 -0.14
C PHE A 421 -8.88 11.03 0.74
N ILE A 422 -8.47 11.03 2.01
CA ILE A 422 -8.83 9.95 2.94
C ILE A 422 -10.36 9.85 3.11
N PRO A 423 -11.11 10.94 3.38
CA PRO A 423 -12.57 10.89 3.41
C PRO A 423 -13.18 10.42 2.09
N LYS A 424 -12.71 10.94 0.94
CA LYS A 424 -13.17 10.52 -0.39
C LYS A 424 -12.95 9.02 -0.63
N TYR A 425 -11.83 8.47 -0.15
CA TYR A 425 -11.56 7.04 -0.26
C TYR A 425 -12.62 6.22 0.49
N TYR A 426 -12.90 6.56 1.76
CA TYR A 426 -13.93 5.88 2.54
C TYR A 426 -15.34 6.09 1.96
N GLU A 427 -15.64 7.26 1.39
CA GLU A 427 -16.89 7.50 0.69
C GLU A 427 -17.06 6.57 -0.53
N LEU A 428 -16.01 6.38 -1.33
CA LEU A 428 -16.03 5.42 -2.44
C LEU A 428 -16.19 3.97 -1.95
N GLN A 429 -15.55 3.58 -0.83
CA GLN A 429 -15.80 2.28 -0.22
C GLN A 429 -17.27 2.11 0.21
N ALA A 430 -17.88 3.18 0.74
CA ALA A 430 -19.30 3.17 1.12
C ALA A 430 -20.20 3.00 -0.10
N LYS A 431 -19.92 3.75 -1.18
CA LYS A 431 -20.63 3.63 -2.46
C LYS A 431 -20.47 2.24 -3.08
N GLU A 432 -19.30 1.62 -2.98
CA GLU A 432 -19.06 0.25 -3.41
C GLU A 432 -19.92 -0.74 -2.63
N ARG A 433 -19.97 -0.67 -1.29
CA ARG A 433 -20.82 -1.54 -0.48
C ARG A 433 -22.30 -1.34 -0.77
N LEU A 434 -22.75 -0.10 -0.95
CA LEU A 434 -24.13 0.21 -1.34
C LEU A 434 -24.50 -0.38 -2.70
N ALA A 435 -23.62 -0.23 -3.70
CA ALA A 435 -23.82 -0.82 -5.02
C ALA A 435 -23.93 -2.35 -4.95
N LEU A 436 -23.08 -2.99 -4.15
CA LEU A 436 -23.13 -4.43 -3.91
C LEU A 436 -24.44 -4.86 -3.22
N MET A 437 -24.89 -4.14 -2.18
CA MET A 437 -26.15 -4.44 -1.49
C MET A 437 -27.38 -4.32 -2.40
N ARG A 438 -27.40 -3.33 -3.30
CA ARG A 438 -28.46 -3.17 -4.31
C ARG A 438 -28.47 -4.35 -5.29
N ARG A 439 -27.30 -4.76 -5.79
CA ARG A 439 -27.17 -5.90 -6.71
C ARG A 439 -27.57 -7.23 -6.08
N CYS A 440 -27.21 -7.44 -4.82
CA CYS A 440 -27.57 -8.64 -4.07
C CYS A 440 -29.02 -8.61 -3.52
N LYS A 441 -29.83 -7.60 -3.87
CA LYS A 441 -31.22 -7.42 -3.39
C LYS A 441 -31.37 -7.38 -1.87
N VAL A 442 -30.30 -6.99 -1.15
CA VAL A 442 -30.32 -6.80 0.31
C VAL A 442 -31.03 -5.48 0.65
N LEU A 443 -30.94 -4.49 -0.22
CA LEU A 443 -31.75 -3.28 -0.17
C LEU A 443 -32.97 -3.48 -1.06
N LYS A 444 -34.18 -3.39 -0.49
CA LYS A 444 -35.39 -3.20 -1.30
C LYS A 444 -35.26 -1.81 -1.94
N LEU A 445 -35.30 -1.77 -3.27
CA LEU A 445 -35.51 -0.50 -3.98
C LEU A 445 -36.85 0.03 -3.49
N GLU A 446 -36.85 1.22 -2.92
CA GLU A 446 -38.09 1.94 -2.57
C GLU A 446 -38.98 2.12 -3.81
#